data_AF-A0A917AMP2-F1
#
_entry.id   AF-A0A917AMP2-F1
#
_cell.length_a   1.000
_cell.length_b   1.000
_cell.length_c   1.000
_cell.angle_alpha   90.00
_cell.angle_beta   90.00
_cell.angle_gamma   90.00
#
_symmetry.space_group_name_H-M   'P 1'
#
loop_
_entity.id
_entity.type
_entity.pdbx_description
1 polymer ?
#
loop_
_entity_poly.entity_id
_entity_poly.type
_entity_poly.pdbx_seq_one_letter_code
_entity_poly.pdbx_strand_id
1 'polypeptide(L)'
;MSKKRDDGQGSSRRSRPVRNYRIESDQPGNRRPGGPPARGPRDHTVDDSGLDDFTPPNPGNPLAGAKPGVVLGAALALLGIVALVVVPFLPISAPTWTVPALIGVVLLGLVVLFMQMPRHRSDGGDGAQV
;
A
#
# COMPACT_ATOMS: atom_id res chain seq x y z
N MET A 1 -9.08 -51.13 48.70
CA MET A 1 -9.61 -50.78 47.36
C MET A 1 -10.77 -49.82 47.56
N SER A 2 -10.55 -48.51 47.45
CA SER A 2 -11.63 -47.52 47.50
C SER A 2 -11.15 -46.26 46.79
N LYS A 3 -11.70 -46.02 45.59
CA LYS A 3 -11.23 -45.03 44.64
C LYS A 3 -11.97 -43.71 44.89
N LYS A 4 -11.17 -42.67 45.09
CA LYS A 4 -11.54 -41.28 45.34
C LYS A 4 -12.37 -40.73 44.18
N ARG A 5 -13.33 -39.88 44.54
CA ARG A 5 -14.19 -39.03 43.70
C ARG A 5 -13.35 -38.13 42.78
N ASP A 6 -13.92 -37.73 41.65
CA ASP A 6 -13.75 -36.38 41.09
C ASP A 6 -14.92 -36.06 40.15
N ASP A 7 -15.83 -35.26 40.67
CA ASP A 7 -16.93 -34.61 39.97
C ASP A 7 -16.43 -33.28 39.37
N GLY A 8 -16.94 -32.93 38.20
CA GLY A 8 -17.14 -31.54 37.81
C GLY A 8 -15.93 -30.77 37.30
N GLN A 9 -15.70 -30.81 35.99
CA GLN A 9 -15.08 -29.68 35.28
C GLN A 9 -16.07 -29.15 34.24
N GLY A 10 -16.94 -28.27 34.73
CA GLY A 10 -17.73 -27.37 33.90
C GLY A 10 -16.80 -26.45 33.11
N SER A 11 -16.92 -26.54 31.78
CA SER A 11 -16.25 -25.70 30.81
C SER A 11 -16.45 -24.21 31.11
N SER A 12 -15.46 -23.60 31.74
CA SER A 12 -15.45 -22.17 32.04
C SER A 12 -15.14 -21.40 30.76
N ARG A 13 -16.18 -21.01 30.03
CA ARG A 13 -16.09 -19.99 28.97
C ARG A 13 -15.63 -18.69 29.65
N ARG A 14 -14.33 -18.40 29.62
CA ARG A 14 -13.77 -17.11 30.03
C ARG A 14 -14.27 -16.04 29.06
N SER A 15 -15.39 -15.42 29.41
CA SER A 15 -15.83 -14.14 28.88
C SER A 15 -14.68 -13.14 29.07
N ARG A 16 -14.05 -12.74 27.96
CA ARG A 16 -13.09 -11.62 27.95
C ARG A 16 -13.90 -10.36 28.27
N PRO A 17 -13.48 -9.52 29.23
CA PRO A 17 -14.16 -8.24 29.43
C PRO A 17 -13.97 -7.41 28.16
N VAL A 18 -15.10 -7.01 27.57
CA VAL A 18 -15.13 -5.99 26.53
C VAL A 18 -14.55 -4.74 27.18
N ARG A 19 -13.35 -4.35 26.74
CA ARG A 19 -12.74 -3.09 27.13
C ARG A 19 -13.65 -2.01 26.58
N ASN A 20 -14.49 -1.44 27.44
CA ASN A 20 -15.25 -0.25 27.12
C ASN A 20 -14.24 0.81 26.66
N TYR A 21 -14.19 1.06 25.36
CA TYR A 21 -13.70 2.34 24.87
C TYR A 21 -14.72 3.36 25.35
N ARG A 22 -14.51 3.83 26.58
CA ARG A 22 -15.03 5.12 26.99
C ARG A 22 -14.42 6.09 26.00
N ILE A 23 -15.22 6.47 25.02
CA ILE A 23 -15.00 7.70 24.28
C ILE A 23 -15.01 8.75 25.40
N GLU A 24 -13.82 9.20 25.77
CA GLU A 24 -13.57 10.37 26.60
C GLU A 24 -14.10 11.54 25.76
N SER A 25 -15.43 11.68 25.73
CA SER A 25 -16.12 12.82 25.17
C SER A 25 -15.65 14.04 25.95
N ASP A 26 -15.05 14.98 25.23
CA ASP A 26 -14.82 16.37 25.61
C ASP A 26 -14.46 16.56 27.09
N GLN A 27 -13.16 16.55 27.37
CA GLN A 27 -12.67 17.34 28.48
C GLN A 27 -12.54 18.78 27.97
N PRO A 28 -13.51 19.70 28.26
CA PRO A 28 -13.31 21.10 27.98
C PRO A 28 -12.09 21.53 28.78
N GLY A 29 -11.03 21.89 28.05
CA GLY A 29 -9.76 22.33 28.60
C GLY A 29 -10.01 23.36 29.70
N ASN A 30 -9.29 23.15 30.79
CA ASN A 30 -9.17 24.04 31.93
C ASN A 30 -8.86 25.46 31.43
N ARG A 31 -9.90 26.28 31.21
CA ARG A 31 -9.75 27.68 30.80
C ARG A 31 -9.19 28.45 31.99
N ARG A 32 -7.87 28.59 32.05
CA ARG A 32 -7.27 29.64 32.87
C ARG A 32 -7.76 30.98 32.31
N PRO A 33 -8.41 31.84 33.10
CA PRO A 33 -8.80 33.16 32.64
C PRO A 33 -7.52 33.95 32.36
N GLY A 34 -7.23 34.22 31.07
CA GLY A 34 -6.11 35.08 30.65
C GLY A 34 -4.99 34.42 29.84
N GLY A 35 -5.07 33.12 29.50
CA GLY A 35 -4.14 32.49 28.56
C GLY A 35 -4.68 32.51 27.11
N PRO A 36 -3.81 32.62 26.08
CA PRO A 36 -4.23 32.43 24.69
C PRO A 36 -5.00 31.11 24.54
N PRO A 37 -6.06 31.04 23.70
CA PRO A 37 -6.79 29.80 23.48
C PRO A 37 -5.81 28.70 23.07
N ALA A 38 -5.90 27.54 23.71
CA ALA A 38 -5.11 26.38 23.32
C ALA A 38 -5.41 26.07 21.85
N ARG A 39 -4.41 26.24 20.97
CA ARG A 39 -4.53 25.97 19.54
C ARG A 39 -5.03 24.55 19.34
N GLY A 40 -6.15 24.42 18.65
CA GLY A 40 -6.67 23.13 18.24
C GLY A 40 -5.75 22.49 17.19
N PRO A 41 -5.92 21.19 16.88
CA PRO A 41 -5.17 20.47 15.85
C PRO A 41 -5.31 21.01 14.41
N ARG A 42 -6.00 22.14 14.22
CA ARG A 42 -6.17 22.83 12.94
C ARG A 42 -5.65 24.27 12.96
N ASP A 43 -5.18 24.74 14.10
CA ASP A 43 -4.80 26.14 14.28
C ASP A 43 -3.28 26.33 14.11
N HIS A 44 -2.71 25.77 13.05
CA HIS A 44 -1.31 25.98 12.71
C HIS A 44 -1.19 27.28 11.92
N THR A 45 -0.45 28.25 12.45
CA THR A 45 0.04 29.35 11.61
C THR A 45 1.31 28.89 10.94
N VAL A 46 1.33 28.96 9.61
CA VAL A 46 2.53 28.78 8.82
C VAL A 46 3.48 29.91 9.19
N ASP A 47 4.72 29.56 9.55
CA ASP A 47 5.79 30.53 9.75
C ASP A 47 6.41 30.80 8.38
N ASP A 48 6.14 31.99 7.83
CA ASP A 48 6.61 32.38 6.50
C ASP A 48 8.15 32.52 6.42
N SER A 49 8.85 32.50 7.56
CA SER A 49 10.30 32.73 7.62
C SER A 49 11.17 31.60 7.05
N GLY A 50 10.59 30.44 6.71
CA GLY A 50 11.30 29.28 6.15
C GLY A 50 10.71 28.67 4.88
N LEU A 51 9.62 29.24 4.33
CA LEU A 51 8.91 28.66 3.17
C LEU A 51 9.75 28.65 1.88
N ASP A 52 10.65 29.62 1.75
CA ASP A 52 11.50 29.76 0.56
C ASP A 52 12.76 28.87 0.61
N ASP A 53 13.07 28.24 1.75
CA ASP A 53 14.29 27.43 1.95
C ASP A 53 14.06 25.91 1.71
N PHE A 54 12.81 25.50 1.48
CA PHE A 54 12.51 24.10 1.12
C PHE A 54 12.86 23.84 -0.34
N THR A 55 14.06 23.30 -0.57
CA THR A 55 14.45 22.72 -1.87
C THR A 55 14.42 21.20 -1.76
N PRO A 56 13.48 20.50 -2.42
CA PRO A 56 13.50 19.05 -2.47
C PRO A 56 14.87 18.57 -3.00
N PRO A 57 15.50 17.58 -2.35
CA PRO A 57 16.71 17.00 -2.90
C PRO A 57 16.41 16.47 -4.30
N ASN A 58 17.25 16.84 -5.28
CA ASN A 58 17.09 16.40 -6.66
C ASN A 58 16.97 14.86 -6.66
N PRO A 59 15.82 14.29 -7.06
CA PRO A 59 15.71 12.84 -7.14
C PRO A 59 16.81 12.37 -8.10
N GLY A 60 17.66 11.46 -7.63
CA GLY A 60 18.67 10.83 -8.49
C GLY A 60 18.03 10.27 -9.76
N ASN A 61 18.84 9.98 -10.79
CA ASN A 61 18.36 9.57 -12.11
C ASN A 61 17.16 8.59 -12.00
N PRO A 62 15.96 8.94 -12.50
CA PRO A 62 14.73 8.17 -12.28
C PRO A 62 14.81 6.74 -12.83
N LEU A 63 15.78 6.47 -13.71
CA LEU A 63 16.05 5.17 -14.29
C LEU A 63 16.94 4.28 -13.40
N ALA A 64 17.70 4.85 -12.46
CA ALA A 64 18.63 4.10 -11.62
C ALA A 64 17.91 3.19 -10.60
N GLY A 65 16.66 3.48 -10.27
CA GLY A 65 15.83 2.66 -9.38
C GLY A 65 14.94 1.63 -10.07
N ALA A 66 14.90 1.62 -11.41
CA ALA A 66 14.01 0.74 -12.15
C ALA A 66 14.51 -0.71 -12.11
N LYS A 67 13.71 -1.62 -11.55
CA LYS A 67 14.02 -3.05 -11.56
C LYS A 67 13.94 -3.56 -13.00
N PRO A 68 15.00 -4.18 -13.56
CA PRO A 68 15.05 -4.54 -14.98
C PRO A 68 13.92 -5.49 -15.41
N GLY A 69 13.47 -6.38 -14.52
CA GLY A 69 12.35 -7.24 -14.85
C GLY A 69 10.97 -6.57 -14.78
N VAL A 70 10.78 -5.45 -14.07
CA VAL A 70 9.55 -4.63 -14.23
C VAL A 70 9.50 -4.07 -15.64
N VAL A 71 10.62 -3.51 -16.11
CA VAL A 71 10.73 -2.94 -17.46
C VAL A 71 10.49 -4.02 -18.51
N LEU A 72 11.13 -5.18 -18.38
CA LEU A 72 10.95 -6.29 -19.30
C LEU A 72 9.51 -6.84 -19.29
N GLY A 73 8.93 -7.04 -18.10
CA GLY A 73 7.55 -7.52 -17.97
C GLY A 73 6.54 -6.54 -18.58
N ALA A 74 6.70 -5.24 -18.32
CA ALA A 74 5.89 -4.20 -18.92
C ALA A 74 6.06 -4.13 -20.45
N ALA A 75 7.29 -4.21 -20.95
CA ALA A 75 7.57 -4.23 -22.38
C ALA A 75 6.93 -5.45 -23.07
N LEU A 76 7.07 -6.65 -22.51
CA LEU A 76 6.45 -7.87 -23.04
C LEU A 76 4.92 -7.78 -23.04
N ALA A 77 4.32 -7.28 -21.97
CA ALA A 77 2.88 -7.12 -21.90
C ALA A 77 2.36 -6.11 -22.94
N LEU A 78 2.98 -4.94 -23.02
CA LEU A 78 2.59 -3.90 -23.97
C LEU A 78 2.82 -4.34 -25.42
N LEU A 79 4.02 -4.85 -25.73
CA LEU A 79 4.33 -5.34 -27.07
C LEU A 79 3.44 -6.52 -27.46
N GLY A 80 3.15 -7.43 -26.54
CA GLY A 80 2.26 -8.56 -26.81
C GLY A 80 0.83 -8.13 -27.11
N ILE A 81 0.29 -7.15 -26.37
CA ILE A 81 -1.04 -6.58 -26.64
C ILE A 81 -1.06 -5.86 -27.99
N VAL A 82 -0.07 -5.01 -28.25
CA VAL A 82 0.05 -4.30 -29.54
C VAL A 82 0.18 -5.30 -30.68
N ALA A 83 1.00 -6.34 -30.54
CA ALA A 83 1.14 -7.39 -31.53
C ALA A 83 -0.17 -8.16 -31.76
N LEU A 84 -0.93 -8.49 -30.70
CA LEU A 84 -2.23 -9.14 -30.84
C LEU A 84 -3.23 -8.31 -31.64
N VAL A 85 -3.19 -6.99 -31.49
CA VAL A 85 -4.05 -6.08 -32.26
C VAL A 85 -3.55 -5.97 -33.69
N VAL A 86 -2.24 -5.84 -33.90
CA VAL A 86 -1.65 -5.51 -35.22
C VAL A 86 -1.58 -6.73 -36.15
N VAL A 87 -1.16 -7.90 -35.65
CA VAL A 87 -0.95 -9.13 -36.44
C VAL A 87 -2.14 -9.52 -37.34
N PRO A 88 -3.42 -9.48 -36.92
CA PRO A 88 -4.54 -9.85 -37.81
C PRO A 88 -4.73 -8.91 -39.00
N PHE A 89 -4.18 -7.69 -38.96
CA PHE A 89 -4.27 -6.73 -40.08
C PHE A 89 -3.09 -6.83 -41.04
N LEU A 90 -2.04 -7.59 -40.70
CA LEU A 90 -0.93 -7.78 -41.61
C LEU A 90 -1.33 -8.80 -42.69
N PRO A 91 -0.99 -8.57 -43.97
CA PRO A 91 -1.25 -9.50 -45.08
C PRO A 91 -0.25 -10.67 -45.06
N ILE A 92 -0.02 -11.25 -43.89
CA ILE A 92 0.91 -12.35 -43.67
C ILE A 92 0.09 -13.58 -43.34
N SER A 93 0.33 -14.70 -44.05
CA SER A 93 -0.19 -16.00 -43.67
C SER A 93 0.52 -16.49 -42.40
N ALA A 94 0.06 -16.01 -41.25
CA ALA A 94 0.62 -16.38 -39.95
C ALA A 94 0.24 -17.84 -39.62
N PRO A 95 1.19 -18.66 -39.13
CA PRO A 95 0.88 -20.00 -38.64
C PRO A 95 -0.21 -19.99 -37.57
N THR A 96 -1.04 -21.03 -37.50
CA THR A 96 -2.14 -21.14 -36.52
C THR A 96 -1.66 -21.03 -35.07
N TRP A 97 -0.40 -21.38 -34.79
CA TRP A 97 0.20 -21.27 -33.45
C TRP A 97 0.61 -19.84 -33.05
N THR A 98 0.55 -18.87 -33.96
CA THR A 98 0.99 -17.48 -33.71
C THR A 98 0.14 -16.81 -32.63
N VAL A 99 -1.18 -16.92 -32.74
CA VAL A 99 -2.12 -16.31 -31.77
C VAL A 99 -1.90 -16.84 -30.35
N PRO A 100 -1.89 -18.17 -30.09
CA PRO A 100 -1.62 -18.67 -28.75
C PRO A 100 -0.21 -18.32 -28.24
N ALA A 101 0.80 -18.23 -29.11
CA ALA A 101 2.13 -17.77 -28.70
C ALA A 101 2.13 -16.30 -28.24
N LEU A 102 1.44 -15.40 -28.95
CA LEU A 102 1.31 -14.00 -28.55
C LEU A 102 0.56 -13.84 -27.23
N ILE A 103 -0.52 -14.61 -27.03
CA ILE A 103 -1.21 -14.68 -25.74
C ILE A 103 -0.24 -15.13 -24.65
N GLY A 104 0.58 -16.15 -24.92
CA GLY A 104 1.64 -16.62 -24.02
C GLY A 104 2.63 -15.52 -23.63
N VAL A 105 3.06 -14.68 -24.58
CA VAL A 105 3.97 -13.55 -24.32
C VAL A 105 3.32 -12.52 -23.39
N VAL A 106 2.04 -12.19 -23.60
CA VAL A 106 1.31 -11.27 -22.72
C VAL A 106 1.20 -11.84 -21.31
N LEU A 107 0.79 -13.10 -21.18
CA LEU A 107 0.67 -13.76 -19.88
C LEU A 107 2.01 -13.83 -19.16
N LEU A 108 3.10 -14.14 -19.87
CA LEU A 108 4.45 -14.14 -19.32
C LEU A 108 4.85 -12.76 -18.80
N GLY A 109 4.61 -11.70 -19.57
CA GLY A 109 4.85 -10.31 -19.15
C GLY A 109 4.10 -9.95 -17.88
N LEU A 110 2.82 -10.34 -17.79
CA LEU A 110 2.00 -10.13 -16.59
C LEU A 110 2.53 -10.91 -15.38
N VAL A 111 2.89 -12.18 -15.54
CA VAL A 111 3.48 -12.99 -14.46
C VAL A 111 4.76 -12.35 -13.93
N VAL A 112 5.64 -11.92 -14.83
CA VAL A 112 6.88 -11.20 -14.45
C VAL A 112 6.53 -9.94 -13.66
N LEU A 113 5.55 -9.15 -14.10
CA LEU A 113 5.10 -7.94 -13.41
C LEU A 113 4.54 -8.24 -12.01
N PHE A 114 3.72 -9.28 -11.88
CA PHE A 114 3.16 -9.73 -10.60
C PHE A 114 4.25 -10.20 -9.63
N MET A 115 5.28 -10.89 -10.13
CA MET A 115 6.43 -11.27 -9.31
C MET A 115 7.23 -10.05 -8.82
N GLN A 116 7.22 -8.96 -9.58
CA GLN A 116 7.97 -7.74 -9.27
C GLN A 116 7.19 -6.74 -8.40
N MET A 117 5.87 -6.90 -8.25
CA MET A 117 5.04 -5.96 -7.47
C MET A 117 5.56 -5.84 -6.03
N PRO A 118 5.81 -4.61 -5.54
CA PRO A 118 6.20 -4.39 -4.15
C PRO A 118 5.10 -4.88 -3.21
N ARG A 119 5.38 -5.94 -2.44
CA ARG A 119 4.43 -6.53 -1.48
C ARG A 119 4.32 -5.74 -0.18
N HIS A 120 5.23 -4.81 0.06
CA HIS A 120 5.29 -4.00 1.27
C HIS A 120 5.19 -2.53 0.87
N ARG A 121 4.23 -1.82 1.46
CA ARG A 121 4.23 -0.35 1.48
C ARG A 121 5.08 0.07 2.67
N SER A 122 6.01 0.99 2.46
CA SER A 122 6.82 1.54 3.54
C SER A 122 5.96 2.52 4.33
N ASP A 123 5.60 2.20 5.57
CA ASP A 123 4.82 3.08 6.46
C ASP A 123 5.63 4.30 6.98
N GLY A 124 6.88 4.46 6.54
CA GLY A 124 7.84 5.43 7.10
C GLY A 124 7.89 6.81 6.42
N GLY A 125 7.04 7.07 5.42
CA GLY A 125 6.98 8.36 4.75
C GLY A 125 5.67 9.07 5.10
N ASP A 126 5.64 9.75 6.24
CA ASP A 126 4.62 10.79 6.43
C ASP A 126 4.90 11.85 5.37
N GLY A 127 4.03 11.92 4.36
CA GLY A 127 4.18 12.82 3.21
C GLY A 127 4.13 14.31 3.60
N ALA A 128 3.89 14.60 4.87
CA ALA A 128 4.10 15.89 5.48
C ALA A 128 5.54 15.99 6.03
N GLN A 129 6.44 16.57 5.23
CA GLN A 129 7.58 17.28 5.79
C GLN A 129 7.22 18.77 5.81
N VAL A 130 6.97 19.30 7.00
CA VAL A 130 6.75 20.73 7.28
C VAL A 130 8.01 21.35 7.85
#